data_AF-A0A564SBC5-F1
#
_entry.id   AF-A0A564SBC5-F1
#
_cell.length_a   1.000
_cell.length_b   1.000
_cell.length_c   1.000
_cell.angle_alpha   90.00
_cell.angle_beta   90.00
_cell.angle_gamma   90.00
#
_symmetry.space_group_name_H-M   'P 1'
#
loop_
_entity.id
_entity.type
_entity.pdbx_description
1 polymer ?
#
loop_
_entity_poly.entity_id
_entity_poly.type
_entity_poly.pdbx_seq_one_letter_code
_entity_poly.pdbx_strand_id
1 'polypeptide(L)' 'MERIRKRNGNHQNDIILMEQTASTYYDHFQPPTDEEGEVIVVKGY' A
#
# COMPACT_ATOMS: atom_id res chain seq x y z
N MET A 1 -2.86 -7.44 1.55
CA MET A 1 -4.34 -7.30 1.62
C MET A 1 -4.92 -7.41 3.03
N GLU A 2 -4.37 -8.22 3.93
CA GLU A 2 -4.93 -8.43 5.29
C GLU A 2 -5.17 -7.13 6.09
N ARG A 3 -4.23 -6.17 6.06
CA ARG A 3 -4.37 -4.88 6.74
C ARG A 3 -5.53 -4.03 6.23
N ILE A 4 -5.84 -4.11 4.93
CA ILE A 4 -6.97 -3.39 4.31
C ILE A 4 -8.28 -4.01 4.78
N ARG A 5 -8.37 -5.35 4.74
CA ARG A 5 -9.52 -6.10 5.25
C ARG A 5 -9.81 -5.82 6.73
N LYS A 6 -8.75 -5.82 7.56
CA LYS A 6 -8.85 -5.51 9.00
C LYS A 6 -9.24 -4.07 9.32
N ARG A 7 -9.23 -3.14 8.36
CA ARG A 7 -9.66 -1.75 8.60
C ARG A 7 -11.07 -1.47 8.07
N ASN A 8 -11.62 -2.34 7.25
CA ASN A 8 -12.93 -2.11 6.67
C ASN A 8 -14.03 -2.11 7.74
N GLY A 9 -14.56 -0.92 8.06
CA GLY A 9 -15.68 -0.74 8.99
C GLY A 9 -15.30 -0.71 10.48
N ASN A 10 -14.01 -0.58 10.82
CA ASN A 10 -13.57 -0.63 12.22
C ASN A 10 -13.56 0.74 12.92
N HIS A 11 -13.46 1.87 12.20
CA HIS A 11 -13.62 3.23 12.74
C HIS A 11 -14.46 4.11 11.82
N GLN A 12 -15.20 5.05 12.42
CA GLN A 12 -16.11 5.98 11.73
C GLN A 12 -15.42 6.89 10.70
N ASN A 13 -14.11 7.12 10.85
CA ASN A 13 -13.32 7.98 9.97
C ASN A 13 -12.38 7.19 9.04
N ASP A 14 -12.56 5.87 8.93
CA ASP A 14 -11.72 5.06 8.07
C ASP A 14 -11.99 5.40 6.60
N ILE A 15 -10.94 5.82 5.89
CA ILE A 15 -10.96 5.85 4.43
C ILE A 15 -10.72 4.43 3.95
N ILE A 16 -11.76 3.82 3.39
CA ILE A 16 -11.70 2.43 2.92
C ILE A 16 -11.04 2.39 1.55
N LEU A 17 -9.85 1.79 1.49
CA LEU A 17 -9.24 1.41 0.22
C LEU A 17 -9.91 0.15 -0.30
N MET A 18 -10.54 0.21 -1.48
CA MET A 18 -11.14 -0.97 -2.10
C MET A 18 -10.07 -2.00 -2.47
N GLU A 19 -10.37 -3.29 -2.29
CA GLU A 19 -9.42 -4.36 -2.62
C GLU A 19 -9.00 -4.33 -4.09
N GLN A 20 -9.91 -3.98 -5.01
CA GLN A 20 -9.60 -3.85 -6.43
C GLN A 20 -8.55 -2.76 -6.69
N THR A 21 -8.71 -1.57 -6.10
CA THR A 21 -7.73 -0.48 -6.23
C THR A 21 -6.37 -0.88 -5.65
N ALA A 22 -6.37 -1.57 -4.50
CA ALA A 22 -5.13 -2.06 -3.91
C ALA A 22 -4.44 -3.12 -4.79
N SER A 23 -5.22 -4.02 -5.41
CA SER A 23 -4.69 -5.02 -6.34
C SER A 23 -4.04 -4.34 -7.54
N THR A 24 -4.76 -3.42 -8.18
CA THR A 24 -4.25 -2.69 -9.34
C THR A 24 -2.97 -1.91 -9.01
N TYR A 25 -2.87 -1.31 -7.82
CA TYR A 25 -1.64 -0.66 -7.38
C TYR A 25 -0.47 -1.65 -7.30
N TYR A 26 -0.69 -2.83 -6.70
CA TYR A 26 0.33 -3.86 -6.57
C TYR A 26 0.77 -4.44 -7.92
N ASP A 27 -0.17 -4.65 -8.84
CA ASP A 27 0.10 -5.20 -10.17
C ASP A 27 1.01 -4.29 -11.01
N HIS A 28 0.96 -2.97 -10.75
CA HIS A 28 1.78 -1.97 -11.45
C HIS A 28 2.93 -1.42 -10.59
N PHE A 29 3.17 -2.01 -9.42
CA PHE A 29 4.23 -1.53 -8.54
C PHE A 29 5.61 -1.79 -9.15
N GLN A 30 6.39 -0.73 -9.27
CA GLN A 30 7.80 -0.80 -9.65
C GLN A 30 8.64 -0.43 -8.42
N PRO A 31 9.57 -1.30 -7.98
CA PRO A 31 10.51 -0.94 -6.93
C PRO A 31 11.32 0.28 -7.34
N PRO A 32 11.60 1.22 -6.41
CA PRO A 32 12.47 2.33 -6.71
C PRO A 32 13.86 1.87 -7.19
N THR A 33 14.44 2.63 -8.10
CA THR A 33 15.76 2.33 -8.69
C THR A 33 16.79 3.43 -8.36
N ASP A 34 18.07 3.10 -8.48
CA ASP A 34 19.17 4.05 -8.21
C ASP A 34 19.18 5.24 -9.20
N GLU A 35 18.53 5.10 -10.36
CA GLU A 35 18.41 6.17 -11.36
C GLU A 35 17.36 7.23 -10.99
N GLU A 36 16.45 6.92 -10.06
CA GLU A 36 15.36 7.82 -9.64
C GLU A 36 15.77 8.78 -8.51
N GLY A 37 17.02 8.68 -8.04
CA GLY A 37 17.56 9.46 -6.93
C GLY A 37 17.91 8.60 -5.72
N GLU A 38 18.17 9.25 -4.59
CA GLU A 38 18.53 8.54 -3.35
C GLU A 38 17.32 7.75 -2.80
N VAL A 39 17.47 6.42 -2.71
CA VAL A 39 16.46 5.52 -2.16
C VAL A 39 16.88 5.04 -0.76
N ILE A 40 16.05 5.32 0.24
CA ILE A 40 16.21 4.78 1.60
C ILE A 40 15.12 3.75 1.85
N VAL A 41 15.50 2.47 1.91
CA VAL A 41 14.56 1.36 2.18
C VAL A 41 14.37 1.16 3.68
N VAL A 42 13.17 1.43 4.18
CA VAL A 42 12.80 1.16 5.58
C VAL A 42 12.17 -0.23 5.68
N LYS A 43 12.75 -1.10 6.52
CA LYS A 43 12.16 -2.42 6.81
C LYS A 43 11.02 -2.27 7.83
N GLY A 44 9.82 -2.66 7.44
CA GLY A 44 8.67 -2.75 8.36
C GLY A 44 8.69 -4.03 9.17
N TYR A 45 8.45 -3.94 10.48
CA TYR A 45 8.21 -5.07 11.39
C TYR A 45 6.70 -5.28 11.62
#